data_AF-A0A849YZA0-F1
#
_entry.id   AF-A0A849YZA0-F1
#
_cell.length_a   1.000
_cell.length_b   1.000
_cell.length_c   1.000
_cell.angle_alpha   90.00
_cell.angle_beta   90.00
_cell.angle_gamma   90.00
#
_symmetry.space_group_name_H-M   'P 1'
#
loop_
_entity.id
_entity.type
_entity.pdbx_description
1 polymer ?
#
loop_
_entity_poly.entity_id
_entity_poly.type
_entity_poly.pdbx_seq_one_letter_code
_entity_poly.pdbx_strand_id
1 'polypeptide(L)'
;MKRDIPVHHHAELCPFARDGAEACTCSADHLVANIRRALPVRWQYRNEAEVHQQIAGGLRASNIPFEHEVEVLGGRIDFVAYGCIGTEVKIGGSYADVLRQVFKYADDARFIGFAVVTTRRVHVASVDDPKLKGKPVTFIHAQGWP
;
A
#
# COMPACT_ATOMS: atom_id res chain seq x y z
N MET A 1 -28.65 0.66 10.69
CA MET A 1 -27.89 -0.30 11.52
C MET A 1 -26.41 -0.06 11.24
N LYS A 2 -25.74 0.78 12.04
CA LYS A 2 -24.31 1.07 11.90
C LYS A 2 -23.57 -0.18 12.36
N ARG A 3 -22.80 -0.83 11.49
CA ARG A 3 -21.90 -1.91 11.90
C ARG A 3 -20.66 -1.24 12.47
N ASP A 4 -20.43 -1.42 13.76
CA ASP A 4 -19.18 -1.06 14.40
C ASP A 4 -18.07 -1.87 13.72
N ILE A 5 -17.22 -1.17 12.97
CA ILE A 5 -15.98 -1.75 12.44
C ILE A 5 -14.99 -1.73 13.62
N PRO A 6 -14.53 -2.88 14.12
CA PRO A 6 -13.59 -2.90 15.23
C PRO A 6 -12.30 -2.17 14.80
N VAL A 7 -12.02 -1.06 15.48
CA VAL A 7 -10.78 -0.30 15.31
C VAL A 7 -9.71 -1.05 16.10
N HIS A 8 -9.02 -1.98 15.45
CA HIS A 8 -7.89 -2.68 16.09
C HIS A 8 -6.81 -1.65 16.45
N HIS A 9 -6.40 -1.63 17.72
CA HIS A 9 -5.29 -0.78 18.17
C HIS A 9 -4.03 -1.12 17.36
N HIS A 10 -3.45 -0.10 16.74
CA HIS A 10 -2.31 -0.19 15.81
C HIS A 10 -1.07 -0.95 16.34
N ALA A 11 -0.96 -1.13 17.66
CA ALA A 11 0.14 -1.87 18.28
C ALA A 11 0.05 -3.39 18.06
N GLU A 12 -1.16 -3.95 17.91
CA GLU A 12 -1.36 -5.41 17.80
C GLU A 12 -1.24 -5.94 16.36
N LEU A 13 -1.30 -5.05 15.36
CA LEU A 13 -1.22 -5.40 13.94
C LEU A 13 0.22 -5.41 13.39
N CYS A 14 1.20 -4.99 14.21
CA CYS A 14 2.60 -5.16 13.85
C CYS A 14 2.99 -6.64 14.03
N PRO A 15 3.30 -7.39 12.96
CA PRO A 15 3.70 -8.80 13.09
C PRO A 15 5.00 -9.01 13.89
N PHE A 16 5.69 -7.92 14.27
CA PHE A 16 6.90 -7.92 15.09
C PHE A 16 6.65 -7.61 16.58
N ALA A 17 5.40 -7.40 17.01
CA ALA A 17 5.06 -7.05 18.40
C ALA A 17 4.92 -8.26 19.35
N ARG A 18 5.29 -9.47 18.90
CA ARG A 18 5.26 -10.68 19.72
C ARG A 18 6.59 -10.83 20.44
N ASP A 19 6.64 -10.26 21.64
CA ASP A 19 7.46 -10.63 22.79
C ASP A 19 7.89 -9.34 23.51
N GLY A 20 7.47 -9.21 24.76
CA GLY A 20 7.58 -7.99 25.54
C GLY A 20 9.01 -7.47 25.68
N ALA A 21 9.39 -6.56 24.78
CA ALA A 21 10.48 -5.60 24.94
C ALA A 21 10.32 -4.51 23.87
N GLU A 22 10.38 -3.24 24.31
CA GLU A 22 10.69 -2.03 23.52
C GLU A 22 10.05 -1.92 22.12
N ALA A 23 9.00 -1.10 22.03
CA ALA A 23 8.37 -0.56 20.84
C ALA A 23 9.17 -0.82 19.53
N CYS A 24 8.80 -1.88 18.82
CA CYS A 24 9.24 -2.09 17.44
C CYS A 24 8.70 -0.92 16.61
N THR A 25 9.49 0.14 16.50
CA THR A 25 9.20 1.34 15.70
C THR A 25 9.46 1.00 14.23
N CYS A 26 8.70 0.06 13.68
CA CYS A 26 8.56 0.00 12.24
C CYS A 26 7.80 1.27 11.82
N SER A 27 8.56 2.33 11.50
CA SER A 27 7.98 3.53 10.93
C SER A 27 7.19 3.15 9.68
N ALA A 28 6.18 3.96 9.33
CA ALA A 28 5.44 3.75 8.09
C ALA A 28 6.38 3.64 6.88
N ASP A 29 7.50 4.37 6.88
CA ASP A 29 8.56 4.28 5.86
C ASP A 29 9.19 2.88 5.80
N HIS A 30 9.42 2.24 6.95
CA HIS A 30 9.99 0.90 7.01
C HIS A 30 9.02 -0.14 6.43
N LEU A 31 7.74 -0.08 6.79
CA LEU A 31 6.73 -1.01 6.26
C LEU A 31 6.54 -0.83 4.75
N VAL A 32 6.50 0.42 4.30
CA VAL A 32 6.41 0.75 2.87
C VAL A 32 7.66 0.28 2.12
N ALA A 33 8.85 0.42 2.69
CA ALA A 33 10.09 -0.11 2.11
C ALA A 33 10.08 -1.64 2.01
N ASN A 34 9.49 -2.36 2.98
CA ASN A 34 9.35 -3.82 2.91
C ASN A 34 8.41 -4.24 1.78
N ILE A 35 7.28 -3.56 1.59
CA ILE A 35 6.40 -3.77 0.43
C ILE A 35 7.21 -3.59 -0.86
N ARG A 36 7.97 -2.50 -0.99
CA ARG A 36 8.80 -2.26 -2.19
C ARG A 36 9.80 -3.37 -2.46
N ARG A 37 10.41 -3.96 -1.44
CA ARG A 37 11.37 -5.07 -1.58
C ARG A 37 10.69 -6.40 -1.91
N ALA A 38 9.47 -6.61 -1.41
CA ALA A 38 8.67 -7.81 -1.63
C ALA A 38 8.14 -7.92 -3.06
N LEU A 39 7.94 -6.78 -3.72
CA LEU A 39 7.42 -6.74 -5.07
C LEU A 39 8.49 -7.04 -6.12
N PRO A 40 8.13 -7.74 -7.22
CA PRO A 40 9.11 -8.09 -8.24
C PRO A 40 9.70 -6.84 -8.91
N VAL A 41 10.97 -6.93 -9.31
CA VAL A 41 11.64 -5.83 -10.03
C VAL A 41 11.20 -5.76 -11.49
N ARG A 42 10.77 -6.90 -12.07
CA ARG A 42 10.27 -7.02 -13.44
C ARG A 42 8.90 -7.67 -13.45
N TRP A 43 7.97 -7.05 -14.15
CA TRP A 43 6.57 -7.44 -14.20
C TRP A 43 6.22 -7.92 -15.60
N GLN A 44 5.44 -9.00 -15.69
CA GLN A 44 4.83 -9.43 -16.95
C GLN A 44 3.34 -9.30 -16.79
N TYR A 45 2.71 -8.36 -17.50
CA TYR A 45 1.28 -8.11 -17.36
C TYR A 45 0.67 -7.64 -18.67
N ARG A 46 -0.54 -8.09 -18.94
CA ARG A 46 -1.39 -7.68 -20.07
C ARG A 46 -2.58 -6.84 -19.61
N ASN A 47 -2.91 -6.92 -18.32
CA ASN A 47 -4.07 -6.29 -17.71
C ASN A 47 -3.81 -6.03 -16.22
N GLU A 48 -4.72 -5.30 -15.57
CA GLU A 48 -4.63 -4.94 -14.15
C GLU A 48 -4.68 -6.17 -13.22
N ALA A 49 -5.47 -7.19 -13.57
CA ALA A 49 -5.60 -8.40 -12.76
C ALA A 49 -4.27 -9.18 -12.65
N GLU A 50 -3.47 -9.22 -13.74
CA GLU A 50 -2.13 -9.83 -13.72
C GLU A 50 -1.14 -9.04 -12.86
N VAL A 51 -1.30 -7.71 -12.75
CA VAL A 51 -0.54 -6.90 -11.79
C VAL A 51 -0.96 -7.23 -10.36
N HIS A 52 -2.25 -7.35 -10.09
CA HIS A 52 -2.76 -7.74 -8.75
C HIS A 52 -2.24 -9.12 -8.33
N GLN A 53 -2.22 -10.09 -9.24
CA GLN A 53 -1.69 -11.43 -8.98
C GLN A 53 -0.20 -11.40 -8.63
N GLN A 54 0.61 -10.59 -9.32
CA GLN A 54 2.04 -10.44 -9.04
C GLN A 54 2.31 -9.73 -7.71
N ILE A 55 1.52 -8.70 -7.37
CA ILE A 55 1.57 -8.06 -6.04
C ILE A 55 1.29 -9.09 -4.96
N ALA A 56 0.16 -9.79 -5.06
CA ALA A 56 -0.22 -10.82 -4.09
C ALA A 56 0.86 -11.91 -3.99
N GLY A 57 1.44 -12.33 -5.10
CA GLY A 57 2.55 -13.30 -5.13
C GLY A 57 3.79 -12.81 -4.37
N GLY A 58 4.24 -11.58 -4.61
CA GLY A 58 5.39 -11.00 -3.93
C GLY A 58 5.17 -10.80 -2.42
N LEU A 59 3.99 -10.33 -2.03
CA LEU A 59 3.60 -10.19 -0.62
C LEU A 59 3.55 -11.56 0.08
N ARG A 60 2.95 -12.59 -0.54
CA ARG A 60 2.94 -13.96 -0.02
C ARG A 60 4.34 -14.53 0.14
N ALA A 61 5.17 -14.42 -0.90
CA ALA A 61 6.55 -14.93 -0.87
C ALA A 61 7.41 -14.27 0.23
N SER A 62 7.05 -13.05 0.62
CA SER A 62 7.73 -12.29 1.67
C SER A 62 7.07 -12.42 3.05
N ASN A 63 6.08 -13.30 3.20
CA ASN A 63 5.27 -13.46 4.42
C ASN A 63 4.66 -12.14 4.94
N ILE A 64 4.34 -11.22 4.04
CA ILE A 64 3.66 -9.97 4.39
C ILE A 64 2.16 -10.25 4.44
N PRO A 65 1.49 -10.06 5.59
CA PRO A 65 0.04 -10.22 5.67
C PRO A 65 -0.65 -9.13 4.86
N PHE A 66 -1.65 -9.51 4.06
CA PHE A 66 -2.44 -8.56 3.30
C PHE A 66 -3.88 -9.01 3.10
N GLU A 67 -4.74 -8.02 2.88
CA GLU A 67 -6.11 -8.16 2.40
C GLU A 67 -6.21 -7.54 0.99
N HIS A 68 -7.12 -8.06 0.16
CA HIS A 68 -7.33 -7.61 -1.22
C HIS A 68 -8.74 -7.04 -1.36
N GLU A 69 -8.90 -5.97 -2.15
CA GLU A 69 -10.18 -5.30 -2.44
C GLU A 69 -10.94 -4.87 -1.17
N VAL A 70 -10.29 -4.09 -0.31
CA VAL A 70 -10.81 -3.70 1.01
C VAL A 70 -11.69 -2.46 0.93
N GLU A 71 -12.89 -2.54 1.48
CA GLU A 71 -13.80 -1.40 1.64
C GLU A 71 -13.32 -0.45 2.77
N VAL A 72 -13.22 0.84 2.45
CA VAL A 72 -12.71 1.91 3.31
C VAL A 72 -13.60 3.16 3.18
N LEU A 73 -13.43 4.15 4.07
CA LEU A 73 -14.28 5.35 4.08
C LEU A 73 -14.30 6.13 2.74
N GLY A 74 -13.23 6.02 1.94
CA GLY A 74 -13.09 6.70 0.64
C GLY A 74 -13.45 5.86 -0.60
N GLY A 75 -13.93 4.62 -0.43
CA GLY A 75 -14.21 3.67 -1.52
C GLY A 75 -13.57 2.31 -1.27
N ARG A 76 -13.01 1.70 -2.32
CA ARG A 76 -12.31 0.41 -2.23
C ARG A 76 -10.83 0.59 -2.59
N ILE A 77 -9.95 0.09 -1.74
CA ILE A 77 -8.50 0.07 -1.98
C ILE A 77 -8.05 -1.33 -2.41
N ASP A 78 -7.08 -1.40 -3.34
CA ASP A 78 -6.69 -2.69 -3.93
C ASP A 78 -6.09 -3.63 -2.91
N PHE A 79 -5.20 -3.16 -2.03
CA PHE A 79 -4.67 -3.98 -0.95
C PHE A 79 -4.51 -3.20 0.35
N VAL A 80 -4.57 -3.93 1.46
CA VAL A 80 -4.13 -3.46 2.78
C VAL A 80 -3.07 -4.41 3.30
N ALA A 81 -1.81 -3.96 3.36
CA ALA A 81 -0.69 -4.73 3.88
C ALA A 81 -0.42 -4.37 5.35
N TYR A 82 0.01 -5.34 6.15
CA TYR A 82 0.23 -5.18 7.61
C TYR A 82 -1.00 -4.65 8.38
N GLY A 83 -2.19 -4.71 7.79
CA GLY A 83 -3.41 -4.11 8.34
C GLY A 83 -3.45 -2.57 8.35
N CYS A 84 -2.37 -1.88 7.96
CA CYS A 84 -2.23 -0.43 8.16
C CYS A 84 -1.54 0.32 7.00
N ILE A 85 -1.07 -0.37 5.97
CA ILE A 85 -0.52 0.25 4.75
C ILE A 85 -1.48 0.03 3.59
N GLY A 86 -2.08 1.12 3.10
CA GLY A 86 -2.94 1.06 1.92
C GLY A 86 -2.10 0.97 0.65
N THR A 87 -2.42 0.04 -0.24
CA THR A 87 -1.74 -0.09 -1.53
C THR A 87 -2.73 0.04 -2.69
N GLU A 88 -2.45 0.97 -3.60
CA GLU A 88 -3.25 1.25 -4.79
C GLU A 88 -2.46 0.90 -6.05
N VAL A 89 -3.11 0.29 -7.03
CA VAL A 89 -2.51 -0.15 -8.29
C VAL A 89 -3.03 0.68 -9.45
N LYS A 90 -2.12 1.14 -10.31
CA LYS A 90 -2.44 1.98 -11.47
C LYS A 90 -1.65 1.59 -12.71
N ILE A 91 -2.35 1.05 -13.70
CA ILE A 91 -1.79 0.81 -15.05
C ILE A 91 -1.91 2.04 -15.97
N GLY A 92 -2.73 3.02 -15.59
CA GLY A 92 -3.08 4.21 -16.37
C GLY A 92 -3.45 5.41 -15.50
N GLY A 93 -3.94 6.48 -16.13
CA GLY A 93 -4.38 7.69 -15.43
C GLY A 93 -3.28 8.74 -15.21
N SER A 94 -3.70 9.97 -14.91
CA SER A 94 -2.77 11.06 -14.61
C SER A 94 -2.26 10.94 -13.18
N TYR A 95 -1.07 11.49 -12.92
CA TYR A 95 -0.50 11.56 -11.57
C TYR A 95 -1.45 12.23 -10.56
N ALA A 96 -2.12 13.31 -10.99
CA ALA A 96 -3.10 14.03 -10.18
C ALA A 96 -4.32 13.17 -9.83
N ASP A 97 -4.80 12.33 -10.75
CA ASP A 97 -5.89 11.40 -10.47
C ASP A 97 -5.50 10.35 -9.43
N VAL A 98 -4.28 9.84 -9.52
CA VAL A 98 -3.74 8.88 -8.55
C VAL A 98 -3.67 9.51 -7.17
N LEU A 99 -3.06 10.70 -7.06
CA LEU A 99 -3.00 11.42 -5.78
C LEU A 99 -4.39 11.71 -5.21
N ARG A 100 -5.32 12.17 -6.05
CA ARG A 100 -6.69 12.45 -5.64
C ARG A 100 -7.38 11.19 -5.11
N GLN A 101 -7.12 10.02 -5.68
CA GLN A 101 -7.68 8.78 -5.19
C GLN A 101 -7.08 8.37 -3.85
N VAL A 102 -5.75 8.35 -3.72
CA VAL A 102 -5.08 8.02 -2.45
C VAL A 102 -5.45 9.02 -1.35
N PHE A 103 -5.62 10.29 -1.69
CA PHE A 103 -6.06 11.34 -0.75
C PHE A 103 -7.43 11.05 -0.12
N LYS A 104 -8.34 10.38 -0.84
CA LYS A 104 -9.64 9.96 -0.27
C LYS A 104 -9.48 8.92 0.84
N TYR A 105 -8.47 8.07 0.74
CA TYR A 105 -8.19 7.04 1.73
C TYR A 105 -7.39 7.57 2.91
N ALA A 106 -6.67 8.69 2.72
CA ALA A 106 -5.84 9.29 3.77
C ALA A 106 -6.62 9.71 5.02
N ASP A 107 -7.94 9.93 4.93
CA ASP A 107 -8.80 10.20 6.09
C ASP A 107 -9.11 8.97 6.95
N ASP A 108 -8.94 7.76 6.42
CA ASP A 108 -9.14 6.55 7.21
C ASP A 108 -8.00 6.41 8.23
N ALA A 109 -8.35 6.45 9.51
CA ALA A 109 -7.41 6.38 10.64
C ALA A 109 -6.62 5.08 10.65
N ARG A 110 -7.13 4.00 10.03
CA ARG A 110 -6.45 2.71 9.91
C ARG A 110 -5.12 2.81 9.18
N PHE A 111 -5.01 3.72 8.22
CA PHE A 111 -3.81 3.84 7.40
C PHE A 111 -2.79 4.77 8.03
N ILE A 112 -1.55 4.29 8.12
CA ILE A 112 -0.40 5.09 8.58
C ILE A 112 0.53 5.47 7.42
N GLY A 113 0.30 4.92 6.23
CA GLY A 113 1.07 5.20 5.02
C GLY A 113 0.46 4.51 3.80
N PHE A 114 0.97 4.86 2.62
CA PHE A 114 0.47 4.31 1.35
C PHE A 114 1.60 3.89 0.42
N ALA A 115 1.35 2.84 -0.35
CA ALA A 115 2.16 2.45 -1.51
C ALA A 115 1.32 2.56 -2.78
N VAL A 116 1.87 3.16 -3.82
CA VAL A 116 1.23 3.23 -5.13
C VAL A 116 2.06 2.41 -6.10
N VAL A 117 1.52 1.29 -6.57
CA VAL A 117 2.15 0.48 -7.61
C VAL A 117 1.66 0.99 -8.96
N THR A 118 2.59 1.42 -9.82
CA THR A 118 2.25 2.09 -11.08
C THR A 118 3.11 1.60 -12.22
N THR A 119 2.54 1.49 -13.42
CA THR A 119 3.30 1.18 -14.65
C THR A 119 3.89 2.43 -15.30
N ARG A 120 3.44 3.63 -14.89
CA ARG A 120 3.88 4.92 -15.44
C ARG A 120 5.10 5.45 -14.69
N ARG A 121 6.26 5.49 -15.37
CA ARG A 121 7.53 6.04 -14.83
C ARG A 121 7.41 7.47 -14.33
N VAL A 122 6.62 8.29 -15.01
CA VAL A 122 6.42 9.70 -14.65
C VAL A 122 5.89 9.88 -13.22
N HIS A 123 5.13 8.92 -12.69
CA HIS A 123 4.64 8.98 -11.31
C HIS A 123 5.75 8.85 -10.26
N VAL A 124 6.86 8.17 -10.60
CA VAL A 124 7.99 7.97 -9.67
C VAL A 124 8.98 9.12 -9.73
N ALA A 125 9.08 9.83 -10.86
CA ALA A 125 10.02 10.93 -11.05
C ALA A 125 9.54 12.26 -10.41
N SER A 126 8.28 12.35 -10.00
CA SER A 126 7.64 13.63 -9.67
C SER A 126 7.68 14.04 -8.20
N VAL A 127 8.23 13.24 -7.26
CA VAL A 127 8.24 13.66 -5.85
C VAL A 127 9.40 13.11 -5.03
N ASP A 128 10.09 14.02 -4.33
CA ASP A 128 10.88 13.71 -3.14
C ASP A 128 9.95 13.70 -1.92
N ASP A 129 9.75 12.53 -1.30
CA ASP A 129 8.96 12.30 -0.08
C ASP A 129 7.50 12.83 -0.10
N PRO A 130 6.61 12.30 -0.95
CA PRO A 130 5.21 12.71 -0.94
C PRO A 130 4.55 12.30 0.38
N LYS A 131 4.12 13.29 1.16
CA LYS A 131 3.22 13.08 2.30
C LYS A 131 1.80 13.49 1.92
N LEU A 132 0.84 12.60 2.18
CA LEU A 132 -0.58 12.91 2.06
C LEU A 132 -1.18 12.99 3.46
N LYS A 133 -1.60 14.20 3.85
CA LYS A 133 -2.10 14.49 5.21
C LYS A 133 -1.12 14.04 6.32
N GLY A 134 0.18 14.22 6.07
CA GLY A 134 1.25 13.81 6.98
C GLY A 134 1.62 12.31 6.93
N LYS A 135 0.91 11.49 6.17
CA LYS A 135 1.19 10.05 6.00
C LYS A 135 2.15 9.86 4.81
N PRO A 136 3.24 9.09 4.94
CA PRO A 136 4.16 8.84 3.85
C PRO A 136 3.48 8.08 2.72
N VAL A 137 3.85 8.42 1.49
CA VAL A 137 3.45 7.73 0.27
C VAL A 137 4.69 7.37 -0.51
N THR A 138 4.76 6.14 -1.01
CA THR A 138 5.79 5.76 -1.99
C THR A 138 5.15 5.38 -3.31
N PHE A 139 5.88 5.63 -4.40
CA PHE A 139 5.53 5.14 -5.73
C PHE A 139 6.49 4.03 -6.13
N ILE A 140 5.96 2.88 -6.49
CA ILE A 140 6.69 1.69 -6.93
C ILE A 140 6.42 1.51 -8.42
N HIS A 141 7.47 1.66 -9.23
CA HIS A 141 7.35 1.45 -10.67
C HIS A 141 7.36 -0.05 -11.00
N ALA A 142 6.25 -0.55 -11.55
CA ALA A 142 6.18 -1.85 -12.17
C ALA A 142 6.85 -1.81 -13.55
N GLN A 143 8.13 -2.17 -13.62
CA GLN A 143 8.85 -2.28 -14.88
C GLN A 143 8.41 -3.54 -15.62
N GLY A 144 7.56 -3.40 -16.63
CA GLY A 144 7.12 -4.51 -17.46
C GLY A 144 6.90 -4.11 -18.92
N TRP A 145 6.98 -5.10 -19.80
CA TRP A 145 6.53 -5.00 -21.19
C TRP A 145 5.03 -5.32 -21.22
N PRO A 146 4.17 -4.45 -21.80
CA PRO A 146 2.79 -4.81 -22.12
C PRO A 146 2.72 -5.89 -23.21
#